data_AF-A0A1B6AT59-F1
#
_entry.id   AF-A0A1B6AT59-F1
#
_cell.length_a   1.000
_cell.length_b   1.000
_cell.length_c   1.000
_cell.angle_alpha   90.00
_cell.angle_beta   90.00
_cell.angle_gamma   90.00
#
_symmetry.space_group_name_H-M   'P 1'
#
loop_
_entity.id
_entity.type
_entity.pdbx_description
1 polymer ?
#
loop_
_entity_poly.entity_id
_entity_poly.type
_entity_poly.pdbx_seq_one_letter_code
_entity_poly.pdbx_strand_id
1 'polypeptide(L)' 'MVEPILMSARETAEMLNMSLTWVYRDAPKMGLKGYKLGRGRNAKIQFDKTDVLKWLDQQKLL' A
#
# COMPACT_ATOMS: atom_id res chain seq x y z
N MET A 1 -7.99 4.15 19.13
CA MET A 1 -7.35 2.97 18.50
C MET A 1 -7.96 2.86 17.10
N VAL A 2 -7.18 3.11 16.04
CA VAL A 2 -7.66 2.90 14.67
C VAL A 2 -7.49 1.41 14.39
N GLU A 3 -8.58 0.70 14.07
CA GLU A 3 -8.46 -0.69 13.65
C GLU A 3 -7.61 -0.77 12.38
N PRO A 4 -6.61 -1.69 12.30
CA PRO A 4 -5.83 -1.86 11.10
C PRO A 4 -6.72 -2.41 9.98
N ILE A 5 -7.19 -1.51 9.13
CA ILE A 5 -7.89 -1.85 7.88
C ILE A 5 -6.82 -2.23 6.87
N LEU A 6 -6.72 -3.53 6.59
CA LEU A 6 -5.91 -4.02 5.49
C LEU A 6 -6.64 -3.76 4.17
N MET A 7 -6.00 -2.98 3.30
CA MET A 7 -6.50 -2.63 1.98
C MET A 7 -5.85 -3.51 0.93
N SER A 8 -6.62 -3.95 -0.05
CA SER A 8 -6.09 -4.55 -1.28
C SER A 8 -5.24 -3.53 -2.06
N ALA A 9 -4.44 -4.03 -3.00
CA ALA A 9 -3.71 -3.17 -3.94
C ALA A 9 -4.64 -2.24 -4.75
N ARG A 10 -5.88 -2.67 -5.03
CA ARG A 10 -6.88 -1.85 -5.74
C ARG A 10 -7.38 -0.70 -4.87
N GLU A 11 -7.83 -0.99 -3.65
CA GLU A 11 -8.29 0.05 -2.71
C GLU A 11 -7.18 1.05 -2.40
N THR A 12 -5.93 0.57 -2.30
CA THR A 12 -4.75 1.44 -2.13
C THR A 12 -4.52 2.34 -3.34
N ALA A 13 -4.67 1.80 -4.56
CA ALA A 13 -4.54 2.58 -5.80
C ALA A 13 -5.62 3.67 -5.89
N GLU A 14 -6.87 3.32 -5.57
CA GLU A 14 -7.99 4.26 -5.53
C GLU A 14 -7.77 5.37 -4.49
N MET A 15 -7.32 5.01 -3.28
CA MET A 15 -7.03 5.97 -2.21
C MET A 15 -5.90 6.94 -2.57
N LEU A 16 -4.85 6.45 -3.23
CA LEU A 16 -3.71 7.28 -3.64
C LEU A 16 -3.94 8.03 -4.96
N ASN A 17 -5.09 7.80 -5.62
CA ASN A 17 -5.36 8.27 -6.98
C ASN A 17 -4.25 7.88 -7.97
N MET A 18 -3.79 6.63 -7.89
CA MET A 18 -2.71 6.06 -8.70
C MET A 18 -3.20 4.85 -9.49
N SER A 19 -2.43 4.43 -10.51
CA SER A 19 -2.73 3.18 -11.22
C SER A 19 -2.37 1.95 -10.37
N LEU A 20 -3.10 0.84 -10.56
CA LEU A 20 -2.76 -0.43 -9.91
C LEU A 20 -1.34 -0.92 -10.27
N THR A 21 -0.90 -0.66 -11.50
CA THR A 21 0.46 -0.96 -11.96
C THR A 21 1.51 -0.21 -11.13
N TRP A 22 1.27 1.07 -10.84
CA TRP A 22 2.15 1.88 -10.00
C TRP A 22 2.25 1.31 -8.58
N VAL A 23 1.13 0.86 -8.00
CA VAL A 23 1.13 0.23 -6.67
C VAL A 23 2.00 -1.03 -6.62
N TYR A 24 2.03 -1.83 -7.67
CA TYR A 24 2.86 -3.02 -7.70
C TYR A 24 4.34 -2.75 -8.01
N ARG A 25 4.65 -1.76 -8.87
CA ARG A 25 6.01 -1.58 -9.41
C ARG A 25 6.77 -0.45 -8.76
N ASP A 26 6.10 0.63 -8.38
CA ASP A 26 6.73 1.90 -8.02
C ASP A 26 6.56 2.22 -6.55
N ALA A 27 5.40 1.91 -5.94
CA ALA A 27 5.18 2.07 -4.51
C ALA A 27 6.30 1.44 -3.64
N PRO A 28 6.78 0.20 -3.90
CA PRO A 28 7.86 -0.39 -3.11
C PRO A 28 9.19 0.34 -3.27
N LYS A 29 9.46 0.95 -4.44
CA LYS A 29 10.67 1.74 -4.69
C LYS A 29 10.65 3.05 -3.91
N MET A 30 9.45 3.58 -3.65
CA MET A 30 9.23 4.78 -2.84
C MET A 30 9.03 4.49 -1.35
N GLY A 31 9.28 3.24 -0.92
CA GLY A 31 9.20 2.85 0.49
C GLY A 31 7.81 2.45 0.99
N LEU A 32 6.77 2.52 0.15
CA LEU A 32 5.44 2.02 0.50
C LEU A 32 5.38 0.51 0.24
N LYS A 33 5.63 -0.28 1.29
CA LYS A 33 5.70 -1.74 1.20
C LYS A 33 4.35 -2.37 1.53
N GLY A 34 3.85 -3.21 0.62
CA GLY A 34 2.72 -4.07 0.88
C GLY A 34 3.12 -5.34 1.65
N TYR A 35 2.22 -5.81 2.50
CA TYR A 35 2.31 -7.04 3.25
C TYR A 35 1.79 -8.21 2.42
N LYS A 36 2.64 -9.22 2.23
CA LYS A 36 2.26 -10.45 1.54
C LYS A 36 1.60 -11.41 2.53
N LEU A 37 0.30 -11.65 2.36
CA LEU A 37 -0.45 -12.60 3.19
C LEU A 37 -0.43 -13.98 2.55
N GLY A 38 0.33 -14.89 3.14
CA GLY A 38 0.47 -16.28 2.68
C GLY A 38 1.80 -16.56 1.96
N ARG A 39 1.92 -17.78 1.43
CA ARG A 39 3.14 -18.29 0.77
C ARG A 39 2.86 -18.58 -0.71
N GLY A 40 3.89 -18.45 -1.56
CA GLY A 40 3.80 -18.76 -3.00
C GLY A 40 3.57 -17.55 -3.93
N ARG A 41 3.39 -17.82 -5.23
CA ARG A 41 3.31 -16.80 -6.30
C ARG A 41 2.00 -15.99 -6.30
N ASN A 42 0.91 -16.60 -5.84
CA ASN A 42 -0.44 -16.01 -5.86
C ASN A 42 -0.88 -15.41 -4.51
N ALA A 43 0.03 -15.32 -3.54
CA ALA A 43 -0.32 -14.72 -2.25
C ALA A 43 -0.69 -13.25 -2.44
N LYS A 44 -1.76 -12.82 -1.77
CA LYS A 44 -2.29 -11.46 -1.92
C LYS A 44 -1.36 -10.47 -1.23
N ILE A 45 -1.16 -9.33 -1.87
CA ILE A 45 -0.50 -8.16 -1.26
C ILE A 45 -1.58 -7.25 -0.73
N GLN A 46 -1.48 -6.90 0.55
CA GLN A 46 -2.35 -5.94 1.22
C GLN A 46 -1.52 -4.85 1.89
N PHE A 47 -2.14 -3.71 2.16
CA PHE A 47 -1.50 -2.54 2.72
C PHE A 47 -2.24 -2.14 3.99
N ASP A 48 -1.51 -1.88 5.07
CA ASP A 48 -2.11 -1.29 6.26
C ASP A 48 -2.45 0.17 5.95
N LYS A 49 -3.73 0.54 6.09
CA LYS A 49 -4.20 1.91 5.86
C LYS A 49 -3.44 2.94 6.68
N THR A 50 -3.07 2.62 7.92
CA THR A 50 -2.29 3.51 8.79
C THR A 50 -0.90 3.77 8.21
N ASP A 51 -0.26 2.74 7.66
CA ASP A 51 1.07 2.88 7.04
C ASP A 51 0.99 3.67 5.74
N VAL A 52 -0.06 3.45 4.93
CA VAL A 52 -0.30 4.23 3.70
C VAL A 52 -0.48 5.72 4.03
N LEU A 53 -1.24 6.04 5.08
CA LEU A 53 -1.43 7.43 5.53
C LEU A 53 -0.14 8.06 6.05
N LYS A 54 0.64 7.34 6.87
CA LYS A 54 1.95 7.82 7.33
C LYS A 54 2.90 8.07 6.16
N TRP A 55 2.92 7.18 5.16
CA TRP A 55 3.72 7.35 3.97
C TRP A 55 3.31 8.60 3.18
N LEU A 56 2.01 8.83 3.01
CA LEU A 56 1.50 10.05 2.37
C LEU A 56 1.97 11.32 3.08
N ASP A 57 1.92 11.36 4.41
CA ASP A 57 2.39 12.52 5.16
C ASP A 57 3.90 12.72 5.03
N GLN A 58 4.69 11.64 4.95
CA GLN A 58 6.11 11.73 4.63
C GLN A 58 6.37 12.31 3.23
N GLN A 59 5.56 11.97 2.24
CA GLN A 59 5.71 12.51 0.88
C GLN A 59 5.39 14.01 0.78
N LYS A 60 4.51 14.54 1.63
CA LYS A 60 4.21 15.98 1.67
C LYS A 60 5.33 16.83 2.30
N LEU A 61 6.22 16.17 3.03
CA LEU A 61 7.37 16.80 3.70
C LEU A 61 8.66 16.73 2.87
N LEU A 62 8.61 16.05 1.71
CA LEU A 62 9.67 15.99 0.70
C LEU A 62 9.40 17.02 -0.41
#